data_AF-A0A835F928-F1
#
_entry.id   AF-A0A835F928-F1
#
_cell.length_a   1.000
_cell.length_b   1.000
_cell.length_c   1.000
_cell.angle_alpha   90.00
_cell.angle_beta   90.00
_cell.angle_gamma   90.00
#
_symmetry.space_group_name_H-M   'P 1'
#
loop_
_entity.id
_entity.type
_entity.pdbx_description
1 polymer ?
#
loop_
_entity_poly.entity_id
_entity_poly.type
_entity_poly.pdbx_seq_one_letter_code
_entity_poly.pdbx_strand_id
1 'polypeptide(L)'
;MGQCAIMAATWMEASQVTDAAAASRADVASRLPLLHLTFLLLATAAAAAVGGEPSPPPATATTPWPEKFHAVVVTNLTGSGGRLQQIDIYYDWPRGSALNVIRNQLAGDPLRDVQWVNGTSYLFDAMSCRAFHFAVGLLPPDWKKKKAGHDGGGGAAYLGREHVDGFDCHVWSNFVFDRYYEDVVTGLPVAWIVDGMERHVLSFEPGAVLEDCSKWQAPAYCFNGSKADAPASSP
;
A
#
# COMPACT_ATOMS: atom_id res chain seq x y z
N MET A 1 15.20 -13.47 37.15
CA MET A 1 16.21 -12.59 36.52
C MET A 1 16.21 -12.91 35.03
N GLY A 2 15.60 -12.21 34.10
CA GLY A 2 14.84 -10.96 34.04
C GLY A 2 14.78 -10.64 32.54
N GLN A 3 13.66 -10.98 31.89
CA GLN A 3 13.44 -10.87 30.44
C GLN A 3 13.54 -9.41 29.98
N CYS A 4 14.26 -9.17 28.88
CA CYS A 4 14.20 -7.94 28.10
C CYS A 4 14.00 -8.32 26.63
N ALA A 5 12.78 -8.70 26.29
CA ALA A 5 12.29 -8.79 24.92
C ALA A 5 11.67 -7.42 24.61
N ILE A 6 12.32 -6.63 23.76
CA ILE A 6 11.80 -5.33 23.29
C ILE A 6 11.52 -5.46 21.80
N MET A 7 10.22 -5.37 21.51
CA MET A 7 9.53 -5.50 20.23
C MET A 7 10.01 -4.44 19.23
N ALA A 8 10.70 -4.84 18.17
CA ALA A 8 11.01 -3.99 17.02
C ALA A 8 10.93 -4.75 15.67
N ALA A 9 10.20 -5.87 15.64
CA ALA A 9 10.08 -6.75 14.48
C ALA A 9 8.66 -6.81 13.88
N THR A 10 7.77 -5.89 14.21
CA THR A 10 6.35 -5.93 13.77
C THR A 10 6.08 -5.48 12.34
N TRP A 11 7.09 -5.17 11.53
CA TRP A 11 6.90 -4.65 10.17
C TRP A 11 7.16 -5.67 9.04
N MET A 12 7.62 -6.90 9.34
CA MET A 12 7.74 -7.97 8.33
C MET A 12 7.28 -9.37 8.81
N GLU A 13 7.13 -9.62 10.12
CA GLU A 13 6.81 -10.98 10.62
C GLU A 13 5.31 -11.31 10.68
N ALA A 14 4.40 -10.34 10.55
CA ALA A 14 2.96 -10.61 10.61
C ALA A 14 2.42 -11.38 9.39
N SER A 15 3.18 -11.45 8.29
CA SER A 15 2.75 -12.12 7.06
C SER A 15 3.19 -13.59 6.95
N GLN A 16 3.94 -14.15 7.91
CA GLN A 16 4.47 -15.52 7.83
C GLN A 16 3.77 -16.55 8.75
N VAL A 17 2.72 -16.18 9.50
CA VAL A 17 2.12 -17.08 10.53
C VAL A 17 0.83 -17.80 10.06
N THR A 18 0.31 -17.55 8.86
CA THR A 18 -0.97 -18.18 8.42
C THR A 18 -0.84 -19.39 7.49
N ASP A 19 0.36 -19.78 7.04
CA ASP A 19 0.56 -20.98 6.22
C ASP A 19 0.83 -22.24 7.08
N ALA A 20 -0.12 -22.60 7.94
CA ALA A 20 -0.05 -23.88 8.65
C ALA A 20 -1.41 -24.42 9.12
N ALA A 21 -2.46 -24.41 8.28
CA ALA A 21 -3.66 -25.20 8.55
C ALA A 21 -4.57 -25.41 7.34
N ALA A 22 -4.13 -26.14 6.30
CA ALA A 22 -5.07 -26.83 5.38
C ALA A 22 -4.37 -27.85 4.48
N ALA A 23 -3.92 -28.97 5.05
CA ALA A 23 -3.63 -30.16 4.24
C ALA A 23 -3.85 -31.43 5.07
N SER A 24 -5.07 -31.98 5.01
CA SER A 24 -5.32 -33.43 5.01
C SER A 24 -6.82 -33.69 5.00
N ARG A 25 -7.31 -34.18 3.85
CA ARG A 25 -8.28 -35.29 3.74
C ARG A 25 -8.77 -35.41 2.29
N ALA A 26 -8.19 -36.34 1.56
CA ALA A 26 -8.89 -37.08 0.52
C ALA A 26 -8.37 -38.52 0.60
N ASP A 27 -9.28 -39.46 0.88
CA ASP A 27 -9.36 -40.78 0.21
C ASP A 27 -10.27 -41.72 1.00
N VAL A 28 -11.55 -41.78 0.61
CA VAL A 28 -12.30 -43.04 0.49
C VAL A 28 -13.32 -42.86 -0.64
N ALA A 29 -13.04 -43.42 -1.82
CA ALA A 29 -14.03 -43.62 -2.87
C ALA A 29 -14.21 -45.13 -3.10
N SER A 30 -15.36 -45.66 -2.67
CA SER A 30 -15.77 -47.04 -2.88
C SER A 30 -16.88 -47.11 -3.95
N ARG A 31 -16.49 -47.60 -5.13
CA ARG A 31 -17.19 -48.45 -6.13
C ARG A 31 -18.74 -48.40 -6.33
N LEU A 32 -19.10 -48.09 -7.60
CA LEU A 32 -20.12 -48.67 -8.52
C LEU A 32 -21.63 -48.36 -8.30
N PRO A 33 -22.52 -48.53 -9.32
CA PRO A 33 -22.47 -48.18 -10.75
C PRO A 33 -23.76 -47.50 -11.32
N LEU A 34 -23.66 -47.05 -12.58
CA LEU A 34 -24.66 -46.71 -13.60
C LEU A 34 -26.17 -46.98 -13.37
N LEU A 35 -27.00 -45.95 -13.67
CA LEU A 35 -28.23 -45.93 -14.51
C LEU A 35 -29.28 -44.96 -13.93
N HIS A 36 -29.56 -43.86 -14.63
CA HIS A 36 -30.91 -43.46 -15.04
C HIS A 36 -30.85 -42.16 -15.86
N LEU A 37 -31.13 -42.32 -17.15
CA LEU A 37 -31.35 -41.29 -18.13
C LEU A 37 -32.73 -40.63 -17.90
N THR A 38 -32.85 -39.36 -18.31
CA THR A 38 -34.06 -38.59 -18.62
C THR A 38 -35.00 -38.15 -17.48
N PHE A 39 -34.92 -36.88 -17.09
CA PHE A 39 -36.00 -35.90 -17.26
C PHE A 39 -35.56 -34.51 -16.79
N LEU A 40 -35.77 -33.49 -17.63
CA LEU A 40 -35.91 -32.04 -17.38
C LEU A 40 -35.14 -31.21 -18.40
N LEU A 41 -35.80 -30.99 -19.54
CA LEU A 41 -35.72 -29.71 -20.24
C LEU A 41 -35.95 -28.59 -19.21
N LEU A 42 -34.92 -27.83 -18.88
CA LEU A 42 -35.07 -26.53 -18.26
C LEU A 42 -34.15 -25.56 -19.00
N ALA A 43 -34.77 -24.50 -19.51
CA ALA A 43 -34.21 -23.50 -20.39
C ALA A 43 -32.77 -23.10 -20.05
N THR A 44 -31.83 -23.44 -20.92
CA THR A 44 -30.54 -22.74 -21.00
C THR A 44 -30.80 -21.35 -21.57
N ALA A 45 -31.19 -20.42 -20.70
CA ALA A 45 -30.96 -19.01 -20.98
C ALA A 45 -29.44 -18.85 -21.03
N ALA A 46 -28.90 -18.73 -22.24
CA ALA A 46 -27.54 -18.27 -22.45
C ALA A 46 -27.46 -16.85 -21.89
N ALA A 47 -27.11 -16.71 -20.61
CA ALA A 47 -26.44 -15.52 -20.15
C ALA A 47 -25.10 -15.52 -20.89
N ALA A 48 -25.08 -14.91 -22.07
CA ALA A 48 -23.87 -14.40 -22.63
C ALA A 48 -23.35 -13.41 -21.57
N ALA A 49 -22.44 -13.90 -20.71
CA ALA A 49 -21.55 -13.03 -19.99
C ALA A 49 -20.77 -12.30 -21.10
N VAL A 50 -21.28 -11.15 -21.51
CA VAL A 50 -20.48 -10.17 -22.21
C VAL A 50 -19.37 -9.89 -21.22
N GLY A 51 -18.21 -10.52 -21.45
CA GLY A 51 -16.96 -10.10 -20.88
C GLY A 51 -16.69 -8.72 -21.45
N GLY A 52 -17.43 -7.73 -20.96
CA GLY A 52 -17.22 -6.34 -21.27
C GLY A 52 -15.83 -6.02 -20.77
N GLU A 53 -14.96 -5.64 -21.69
CA GLU A 53 -13.70 -5.04 -21.33
C GLU A 53 -14.00 -3.94 -20.29
N PRO A 54 -13.26 -3.89 -19.16
CA PRO A 54 -13.51 -2.88 -18.14
C PRO A 54 -13.57 -1.51 -18.79
N SER A 55 -14.68 -0.79 -18.58
CA SER A 55 -14.83 0.54 -19.16
C SER A 55 -13.64 1.39 -18.76
N PRO A 56 -13.02 2.12 -19.71
CA PRO A 56 -11.85 2.92 -19.40
C PRO A 56 -12.19 3.93 -18.29
N PRO A 57 -11.23 4.23 -17.40
CA PRO A 57 -11.44 5.23 -16.36
C PRO A 57 -11.81 6.57 -17.00
N PRO A 58 -12.73 7.34 -16.40
CA PRO A 58 -13.02 8.68 -16.88
C PRO A 58 -11.76 9.55 -16.78
N ALA A 59 -11.60 10.52 -17.67
CA ALA A 59 -10.40 11.36 -17.73
C ALA A 59 -10.09 12.06 -16.39
N THR A 60 -11.13 12.42 -15.63
CA THR A 60 -11.03 13.02 -14.29
C THR A 60 -10.31 12.11 -13.29
N ALA A 61 -10.49 10.79 -13.40
CA ALA A 61 -9.83 9.80 -12.56
C ALA A 61 -8.32 9.66 -12.89
N THR A 62 -7.88 10.16 -14.06
CA THR A 62 -6.47 10.10 -14.47
C THR A 62 -5.68 11.37 -14.17
N THR A 63 -6.24 12.29 -13.39
CA THR A 63 -5.55 13.50 -12.95
C THR A 63 -4.26 13.12 -12.21
N PRO A 64 -3.08 13.63 -12.63
CA PRO A 64 -1.82 13.37 -11.93
C PRO A 64 -1.88 13.85 -10.48
N TRP A 65 -1.06 13.26 -9.61
CA TRP A 65 -0.79 13.87 -8.31
C TRP A 65 -0.13 15.25 -8.49
N PRO A 66 -0.29 16.15 -7.51
CA PRO A 66 0.56 17.33 -7.41
C PRO A 66 2.04 16.93 -7.32
N GLU A 67 2.92 17.73 -7.91
CA GLU A 67 4.38 17.52 -7.80
C GLU A 67 4.89 17.62 -6.36
N LYS A 68 4.15 18.34 -5.51
CA LYS A 68 4.42 18.48 -4.08
C LYS A 68 3.12 18.43 -3.31
N PHE A 69 3.11 17.79 -2.14
CA PHE A 69 1.98 17.88 -1.23
C PHE A 69 2.41 17.57 0.22
N HIS A 70 1.57 17.99 1.15
CA HIS A 70 1.53 17.48 2.52
C HIS A 70 0.20 16.76 2.73
N ALA A 71 0.26 15.57 3.34
CA ALA A 71 -0.93 14.84 3.75
C ALA A 71 -0.81 14.45 5.22
N VAL A 72 -1.91 14.53 5.95
CA VAL A 72 -2.02 13.92 7.28
C VAL A 72 -2.90 12.69 7.15
N VAL A 73 -2.36 11.53 7.52
CA VAL A 73 -3.12 10.27 7.50
C VAL A 73 -3.13 9.59 8.85
N VAL A 74 -4.16 8.79 9.09
CA VAL A 74 -4.28 7.95 10.28
C VAL A 74 -4.37 6.49 9.88
N THR A 75 -3.71 5.65 10.65
CA THR A 75 -3.78 4.19 10.53
C THR A 75 -4.04 3.57 11.89
N ASN A 76 -4.95 2.61 11.91
CA ASN A 76 -5.28 1.86 13.10
C ASN A 76 -4.64 0.45 13.07
N LEU A 77 -3.56 0.28 13.82
CA LEU A 77 -2.88 -1.02 13.96
C LEU A 77 -3.30 -1.80 15.21
N THR A 78 -4.33 -1.36 15.96
CA THR A 78 -4.67 -2.03 17.23
C THR A 78 -5.14 -3.47 17.02
N GLY A 79 -5.75 -3.78 15.86
CA GLY A 79 -6.17 -5.12 15.50
C GLY A 79 -5.03 -6.12 15.32
N SER A 80 -3.81 -5.63 15.03
CA SER A 80 -2.59 -6.44 14.86
C SER A 80 -1.60 -6.30 16.03
N GLY A 81 -2.07 -5.76 17.18
CA GLY A 81 -1.23 -5.53 18.36
C GLY A 81 -0.34 -4.29 18.27
N GLY A 82 -0.50 -3.48 17.23
CA GLY A 82 0.13 -2.17 17.09
C GLY A 82 -0.64 -1.05 17.80
N ARG A 83 -0.35 0.20 17.41
CA ARG A 83 -0.97 1.42 17.96
C ARG A 83 -1.62 2.24 16.86
N LEU A 84 -2.53 3.13 17.24
CA LEU A 84 -2.99 4.18 16.34
C LEU A 84 -1.81 5.08 15.96
N GLN A 85 -1.66 5.35 14.67
CA GLN A 85 -0.61 6.20 14.12
C GLN A 85 -1.22 7.40 13.41
N GLN A 86 -0.68 8.59 13.66
CA GLN A 86 -0.85 9.74 12.77
C GLN A 86 0.46 9.95 12.01
N ILE A 87 0.37 10.19 10.71
CA ILE A 87 1.52 10.28 9.82
C ILE A 87 1.40 11.53 8.98
N ASP A 88 2.38 12.41 9.13
CA ASP A 88 2.58 13.54 8.20
C ASP A 88 3.43 13.05 7.03
N ILE A 89 2.89 13.14 5.82
CA ILE A 89 3.56 12.74 4.59
C ILE A 89 3.89 14.00 3.81
N TYR A 90 5.17 14.25 3.59
CA TYR A 90 5.66 15.29 2.69
C TYR A 90 6.18 14.62 1.43
N TYR A 91 5.64 15.00 0.28
CA TYR A 91 6.06 14.51 -1.02
C TYR A 91 6.64 15.68 -1.82
N ASP A 92 7.84 15.50 -2.38
CA ASP A 92 8.51 16.49 -3.23
C ASP A 92 9.15 15.79 -4.43
N TRP A 93 8.38 15.64 -5.52
CA TRP A 93 8.81 14.96 -6.73
C TRP A 93 10.00 15.65 -7.41
N PRO A 94 10.04 17.00 -7.57
CA PRO A 94 11.21 17.67 -8.13
C PRO A 94 12.51 17.44 -7.34
N ARG A 95 12.40 17.30 -6.01
CA ARG A 95 13.54 16.89 -5.15
C ARG A 95 13.85 15.40 -5.24
N GLY A 96 12.89 14.60 -5.66
CA GLY A 96 12.99 13.16 -5.74
C GLY A 96 12.92 12.47 -4.37
N SER A 97 12.17 13.04 -3.42
CA SER A 97 12.09 12.51 -2.05
C SER A 97 10.69 12.60 -1.44
N ALA A 98 10.41 11.70 -0.49
CA ALA A 98 9.27 11.80 0.41
C ALA A 98 9.72 11.57 1.87
N LEU A 99 9.04 12.22 2.81
CA LEU A 99 9.26 12.06 4.24
C LEU A 99 7.93 11.69 4.90
N ASN A 100 7.90 10.58 5.61
CA ASN A 100 6.81 10.24 6.51
C ASN A 100 7.28 10.49 7.95
N VAL A 101 6.56 11.32 8.70
CA VAL A 101 6.76 11.53 10.13
C VAL A 101 5.67 10.79 10.88
N ILE A 102 6.01 9.63 11.44
CA ILE A 102 5.08 8.66 12.02
C ILE A 102 5.04 8.86 13.53
N ARG A 103 3.85 9.20 14.05
CA ARG A 103 3.59 9.41 15.47
C ARG A 103 2.65 8.35 15.99
N ASN A 104 3.14 7.50 16.88
CA ASN A 104 2.29 6.62 17.66
C ASN A 104 1.57 7.43 18.75
N GLN A 105 0.30 7.13 18.98
CA GLN A 105 -0.47 7.73 20.08
C GLN A 105 0.28 7.55 21.41
N LEU A 106 0.51 8.63 22.18
CA LEU A 106 1.22 8.65 23.47
C LEU A 106 2.71 8.22 23.41
N ALA A 107 3.36 8.32 22.25
CA ALA A 107 4.82 8.14 22.15
C ALA A 107 5.56 9.49 22.24
N GLY A 108 6.87 9.41 22.54
CA GLY A 108 7.77 10.56 22.51
C GLY A 108 8.17 10.91 21.09
N ASP A 109 9.43 10.64 20.74
CA ASP A 109 9.97 11.00 19.43
C ASP A 109 9.29 10.23 18.28
N PRO A 110 9.04 10.90 17.13
CA PRO A 110 8.46 10.24 15.97
C PRO A 110 9.50 9.38 15.26
N LEU A 111 8.99 8.30 14.67
CA LEU A 111 9.71 7.53 13.68
C LEU A 111 9.66 8.29 12.34
N ARG A 112 10.77 8.35 11.62
CA ARG A 112 10.85 9.03 10.32
C ARG A 112 11.23 8.04 9.23
N ASP A 113 10.58 8.15 8.09
CA ASP A 113 10.88 7.37 6.89
C ASP A 113 11.16 8.34 5.73
N VAL A 114 12.43 8.46 5.36
CA VAL A 114 12.89 9.28 4.23
C VAL A 114 13.13 8.36 3.03
N GLN A 115 12.31 8.52 2.01
CA GLN A 115 12.32 7.74 0.78
C GLN A 115 12.85 8.57 -0.40
N TRP A 116 13.52 7.91 -1.33
CA TRP A 116 14.07 8.51 -2.54
C TRP A 116 13.55 7.84 -3.82
N VAL A 117 13.52 8.58 -4.91
CA VAL A 117 13.11 8.07 -6.24
C VAL A 117 13.98 6.92 -6.75
N ASN A 118 15.20 6.79 -6.25
CA ASN A 118 16.10 5.68 -6.62
C ASN A 118 15.81 4.39 -5.84
N GLY A 119 14.74 4.33 -5.04
CA GLY A 119 14.40 3.16 -4.24
C GLY A 119 14.96 3.14 -2.83
N THR A 120 15.98 3.96 -2.53
CA THR A 120 16.58 3.98 -1.20
C THR A 120 15.62 4.60 -0.20
N SER A 121 15.51 3.99 0.97
CA SER A 121 14.82 4.60 2.10
C SER A 121 15.53 4.34 3.42
N TYR A 122 15.33 5.27 4.36
CA TYR A 122 15.83 5.21 5.72
C TYR A 122 14.70 5.41 6.72
N LEU A 123 14.46 4.39 7.55
CA LEU A 123 13.55 4.43 8.69
C LEU A 123 14.35 4.60 9.97
N PHE A 124 14.15 5.70 10.68
CA PHE A 124 14.97 6.04 11.83
C PHE A 124 14.24 6.84 12.90
N ASP A 125 14.71 6.70 14.13
CA ASP A 125 14.37 7.53 15.29
C ASP A 125 15.66 7.90 16.02
N ALA A 126 15.58 8.56 17.17
CA ALA A 126 16.76 8.99 17.93
C ALA A 126 17.73 7.85 18.33
N MET A 127 17.27 6.60 18.31
CA MET A 127 18.00 5.44 18.85
C MET A 127 18.40 4.42 17.77
N SER A 128 17.73 4.41 16.62
CA SER A 128 17.85 3.34 15.64
C SER A 128 17.73 3.85 14.20
N CYS A 129 18.33 3.13 13.26
CA CYS A 129 18.16 3.34 11.83
C CYS A 129 18.15 2.01 11.10
N ARG A 130 17.28 1.91 10.08
CA ARG A 130 17.21 0.82 9.12
C ARG A 130 17.22 1.40 7.72
N ALA A 131 18.06 0.87 6.86
CA ALA A 131 18.08 1.17 5.44
C ALA A 131 17.40 0.04 4.65
N PHE A 132 16.63 0.40 3.64
CA PHE A 132 15.96 -0.55 2.74
C PHE A 132 15.95 0.02 1.33
N HIS A 133 15.74 -0.88 0.37
CA HIS A 133 15.68 -0.55 -1.05
C HIS A 133 14.40 -1.12 -1.65
N PHE A 134 13.55 -0.25 -2.18
CA PHE A 134 12.40 -0.60 -2.99
C PHE A 134 12.76 -0.42 -4.47
N ALA A 135 12.77 -1.50 -5.26
CA ALA A 135 13.26 -1.48 -6.64
C ALA A 135 12.63 -0.40 -7.55
N VAL A 136 11.40 0.01 -7.22
CA VAL A 136 10.56 0.96 -7.93
C VAL A 136 10.65 2.40 -7.41
N GLY A 137 11.11 2.59 -6.17
CA GLY A 137 11.16 3.89 -5.50
C GLY A 137 9.81 4.57 -5.33
N LEU A 138 9.86 5.90 -5.28
CA LEU A 138 8.68 6.75 -5.13
C LEU A 138 7.81 6.71 -6.39
N LEU A 139 6.50 6.60 -6.21
CA LEU A 139 5.55 6.73 -7.31
C LEU A 139 5.64 8.13 -7.94
N PRO A 140 5.77 8.22 -9.28
CA PRO A 140 5.74 9.49 -9.98
C PRO A 140 4.33 10.09 -9.97
N PRO A 141 4.17 11.40 -10.20
CA PRO A 141 2.87 12.05 -10.23
C PRO A 141 1.87 11.42 -11.20
N ASP A 142 2.36 10.82 -12.28
CA ASP A 142 1.56 10.19 -13.33
C ASP A 142 1.39 8.67 -13.16
N TRP A 143 1.62 8.12 -11.98
CA TRP A 143 1.58 6.67 -11.70
C TRP A 143 0.29 5.95 -12.14
N LYS A 144 -0.83 6.67 -12.29
CA LYS A 144 -2.09 6.12 -12.81
C LYS A 144 -2.08 5.86 -14.32
N LYS A 145 -1.22 6.54 -15.08
CA LYS A 145 -1.16 6.39 -16.54
C LYS A 145 -0.44 5.10 -16.92
N LYS A 146 -0.95 4.39 -17.92
CA LYS A 146 -0.18 3.35 -18.60
C LYS A 146 1.01 3.99 -19.32
N LYS A 147 2.23 3.59 -19.00
CA LYS A 147 3.42 3.96 -19.79
C LYS A 147 3.46 3.10 -21.07
N ALA A 148 3.79 3.73 -22.19
CA ALA A 148 4.04 3.01 -23.45
C ALA A 148 5.51 2.56 -23.48
N GLY A 149 5.79 1.26 -23.37
CA GLY A 149 7.15 0.70 -23.36
C GLY A 149 7.22 -0.74 -22.83
N HIS A 150 8.25 -1.49 -23.23
CA HIS A 150 8.47 -2.92 -22.93
C HIS A 150 9.20 -3.17 -21.60
N ASP A 151 9.35 -2.14 -20.78
CA ASP A 151 10.17 -2.08 -19.60
C ASP A 151 9.31 -1.87 -18.35
N GLY A 152 8.40 -2.81 -18.09
CA GLY A 152 7.89 -3.20 -16.77
C GLY A 152 7.19 -2.17 -15.87
N GLY A 153 7.17 -0.87 -16.22
CA GLY A 153 6.55 0.19 -15.44
C GLY A 153 5.04 0.23 -15.66
N GLY A 154 4.33 -0.73 -15.07
CA GLY A 154 2.88 -0.82 -15.14
C GLY A 154 2.20 0.44 -14.59
N GLY A 155 1.27 1.01 -15.36
CA GLY A 155 0.32 1.99 -14.82
C GLY A 155 -0.66 1.34 -13.86
N ALA A 156 -1.49 2.14 -13.20
CA ALA A 156 -2.51 1.63 -12.29
C ALA A 156 -3.67 0.93 -13.03
N ALA A 157 -4.21 -0.12 -12.41
CA ALA A 157 -5.47 -0.73 -12.79
C ALA A 157 -6.63 0.04 -12.16
N TYR A 158 -7.59 0.46 -12.96
CA TYR A 158 -8.84 1.04 -12.46
C TYR A 158 -9.80 -0.07 -12.05
N LEU A 159 -10.27 -0.03 -10.81
CA LEU A 159 -11.12 -1.06 -10.21
C LEU A 159 -12.60 -0.67 -10.15
N GLY A 160 -12.94 0.58 -10.47
CA GLY A 160 -14.30 1.09 -10.46
C GLY A 160 -14.53 2.14 -9.37
N ARG A 161 -15.71 2.11 -8.76
CA ARG A 161 -16.12 3.06 -7.71
C ARG A 161 -16.55 2.34 -6.45
N GLU A 162 -16.18 2.90 -5.30
CA GLU A 162 -16.57 2.42 -3.97
C GLU A 162 -16.84 3.60 -3.04
N HIS A 163 -17.58 3.35 -1.95
CA HIS A 163 -17.87 4.38 -0.95
C HIS A 163 -16.99 4.16 0.29
N VAL A 164 -16.18 5.17 0.65
CA VAL A 164 -15.22 5.12 1.77
C VAL A 164 -15.27 6.44 2.54
N ASP A 165 -15.33 6.39 3.86
CA ASP A 165 -15.36 7.55 4.77
C ASP A 165 -16.42 8.63 4.43
N GLY A 166 -17.52 8.21 3.79
CA GLY A 166 -18.59 9.12 3.34
C GLY A 166 -18.38 9.73 1.95
N PHE A 167 -17.30 9.37 1.25
CA PHE A 167 -16.97 9.82 -0.10
C PHE A 167 -17.28 8.73 -1.13
N ASP A 168 -17.72 9.14 -2.32
CA ASP A 168 -17.78 8.28 -3.51
C ASP A 168 -16.43 8.38 -4.22
N CYS A 169 -15.70 7.27 -4.30
CA CYS A 169 -14.31 7.25 -4.72
C CYS A 169 -14.10 6.48 -6.01
N HIS A 170 -13.22 6.98 -6.87
CA HIS A 170 -12.52 6.15 -7.85
C HIS A 170 -11.52 5.24 -7.13
N VAL A 171 -11.44 3.98 -7.56
CA VAL A 171 -10.55 2.98 -6.96
C VAL A 171 -9.50 2.53 -7.96
N TRP A 172 -8.25 2.54 -7.52
CA TRP A 172 -7.09 2.13 -8.30
C TRP A 172 -6.25 1.10 -7.55
N SER A 173 -5.51 0.24 -8.27
CA SER A 173 -4.44 -0.57 -7.69
C SER A 173 -3.19 -0.52 -8.55
N ASN A 174 -2.03 -0.74 -7.92
CA ASN A 174 -0.75 -0.93 -8.60
C ASN A 174 0.16 -1.81 -7.72
N PHE A 175 1.47 -1.83 -7.98
CA PHE A 175 2.42 -2.63 -7.21
C PHE A 175 2.72 -2.09 -5.80
N VAL A 176 2.25 -0.89 -5.44
CA VAL A 176 2.37 -0.29 -4.09
C VAL A 176 1.04 -0.34 -3.35
N PHE A 177 -0.02 0.06 -4.05
CA PHE A 177 -1.36 0.16 -3.49
C PHE A 177 -2.15 -1.09 -3.85
N ASP A 178 -2.49 -1.87 -2.83
CA ASP A 178 -3.56 -2.85 -2.92
C ASP A 178 -4.83 -2.14 -3.42
N ARG A 179 -5.12 -0.99 -2.81
CA ARG A 179 -6.19 -0.06 -3.19
C ARG A 179 -5.80 1.39 -2.90
N TYR A 180 -6.15 2.28 -3.81
CA TYR A 180 -6.05 3.73 -3.66
C TYR A 180 -7.39 4.35 -3.98
N TYR A 181 -7.90 5.16 -3.06
CA TYR A 181 -9.22 5.79 -3.13
C TYR A 181 -9.06 7.29 -3.31
N GLU A 182 -9.62 7.82 -4.38
CA GLU A 182 -9.71 9.26 -4.62
C GLU A 182 -11.16 9.70 -4.79
N ASP A 183 -11.54 10.80 -4.15
CA ASP A 183 -12.88 11.36 -4.26
C ASP A 183 -13.19 11.73 -5.72
N VAL A 184 -14.34 11.28 -6.21
CA VAL A 184 -14.79 11.54 -7.59
C VAL A 184 -15.02 13.04 -7.83
N VAL A 185 -15.42 13.79 -6.80
CA VAL A 185 -15.75 15.22 -6.94
C VAL A 185 -14.49 16.07 -7.02
N THR A 186 -13.54 15.85 -6.09
CA THR A 186 -12.35 16.71 -5.97
C THR A 186 -11.09 16.14 -6.61
N GLY A 187 -11.04 14.82 -6.84
CA GLY A 187 -9.84 14.10 -7.28
C GLY A 187 -8.76 14.00 -6.19
N LEU A 188 -9.08 14.32 -4.93
CA LEU A 188 -8.15 14.22 -3.81
C LEU A 188 -8.18 12.82 -3.18
N PRO A 189 -7.04 12.35 -2.61
CA PRO A 189 -7.02 11.08 -1.90
C PRO A 189 -7.93 11.09 -0.68
N VAL A 190 -8.66 9.99 -0.49
CA VAL A 190 -9.52 9.74 0.68
C VAL A 190 -8.88 8.68 1.58
N ALA A 191 -8.39 7.59 0.98
CA ALA A 191 -7.73 6.51 1.71
C ALA A 191 -6.82 5.70 0.79
N TRP A 192 -5.96 4.87 1.37
CA TRP A 192 -5.26 3.82 0.63
C TRP A 192 -4.91 2.63 1.53
N ILE A 193 -4.68 1.50 0.88
CA ILE A 193 -4.28 0.23 1.49
C ILE A 193 -2.93 -0.14 0.89
N VAL A 194 -1.96 -0.36 1.76
CA VAL A 194 -0.61 -0.84 1.41
C VAL A 194 -0.30 -2.00 2.33
N ASP A 195 -0.05 -3.18 1.77
CA ASP A 195 0.22 -4.41 2.50
C ASP A 195 -0.84 -4.70 3.58
N GLY A 196 -2.12 -4.52 3.23
CA GLY A 196 -3.25 -4.69 4.15
C GLY A 196 -3.40 -3.62 5.24
N MET A 197 -2.54 -2.59 5.29
CA MET A 197 -2.68 -1.46 6.21
C MET A 197 -3.55 -0.37 5.61
N GLU A 198 -4.71 -0.13 6.21
CA GLU A 198 -5.62 0.94 5.84
C GLU A 198 -5.15 2.29 6.40
N ARG A 199 -4.99 3.27 5.52
CA ARG A 199 -4.57 4.65 5.80
C ARG A 199 -5.69 5.59 5.36
N HIS A 200 -6.25 6.33 6.30
CA HIS A 200 -7.33 7.29 6.04
C HIS A 200 -6.77 8.71 6.02
N VAL A 201 -7.14 9.50 5.02
CA VAL A 201 -6.65 10.87 4.85
C VAL A 201 -7.48 11.84 5.67
N LEU A 202 -6.84 12.56 6.58
CA LEU A 202 -7.46 13.63 7.36
C LEU A 202 -7.34 14.99 6.67
N SER A 203 -6.20 15.26 6.04
CA SER A 203 -5.98 16.47 5.26
C SER A 203 -5.02 16.20 4.10
N PHE A 204 -5.20 16.97 3.02
CA PHE A 204 -4.33 16.91 1.84
C PHE A 204 -4.15 18.33 1.28
N GLU A 205 -2.91 18.79 1.21
CA GLU A 205 -2.53 20.14 0.82
C GLU A 205 -1.61 20.11 -0.40
N PRO A 206 -2.17 20.27 -1.62
CA PRO A 206 -1.40 20.39 -2.85
C PRO A 206 -0.43 21.58 -2.80
N GLY A 207 0.82 21.36 -3.20
CA GLY A 207 1.86 22.39 -3.27
C GLY A 207 2.55 22.70 -1.94
N ALA A 208 2.11 22.11 -0.82
CA ALA A 208 2.76 22.31 0.48
C ALA A 208 4.21 21.80 0.46
N VAL A 209 5.09 22.55 1.13
CA VAL A 209 6.53 22.29 1.18
C VAL A 209 6.99 22.22 2.63
N LEU A 210 7.87 21.26 2.93
CA LEU A 210 8.57 21.22 4.21
C LEU A 210 9.69 22.26 4.21
N GLU A 211 9.48 23.37 4.93
CA GLU A 211 10.43 24.50 4.99
C GLU A 211 11.79 24.10 5.57
N ASP A 212 11.78 23.28 6.62
CA ASP A 212 12.98 22.81 7.30
C ASP A 212 13.66 21.70 6.49
N CYS A 213 14.60 22.10 5.62
CA CYS A 213 15.32 21.20 4.76
C CYS A 213 16.12 20.12 5.52
N SER A 214 16.47 20.36 6.79
CA SER A 214 17.27 19.42 7.59
C SER A 214 16.53 18.10 7.86
N LYS A 215 15.19 18.11 7.78
CA LYS A 215 14.34 16.94 8.03
C LYS A 215 14.35 15.91 6.89
N TRP A 216 14.82 16.28 5.70
CA TRP A 216 14.94 15.37 4.55
C TRP A 216 16.15 14.46 4.63
N GLN A 217 17.05 14.66 5.61
CA GLN A 217 18.31 13.93 5.66
C GLN A 217 18.27 12.83 6.72
N ALA A 218 18.61 11.61 6.30
CA ALA A 218 18.90 10.53 7.22
C ALA A 218 20.12 10.90 8.10
N PRO A 219 20.09 10.65 9.42
CA PRO A 219 21.20 10.98 10.31
C PRO A 219 22.49 10.23 9.97
N ALA A 220 23.63 10.79 10.36
CA ALA A 220 24.95 10.21 10.04
C ALA A 220 25.10 8.75 10.50
N TYR A 221 24.49 8.36 11.63
CA TYR A 221 24.58 6.97 12.12
C TYR A 221 23.84 5.96 11.23
N CYS A 222 22.94 6.38 10.33
CA CYS A 222 22.34 5.51 9.32
C CYS A 222 23.35 4.94 8.31
N PHE A 223 24.51 5.59 8.18
CA PHE A 223 25.55 5.21 7.22
C PHE A 223 26.68 4.39 7.88
N ASN A 224 26.64 4.22 9.20
CA ASN A 224 27.66 3.50 9.97
C ASN A 224 27.35 1.99 10.01
N GLY A 225 27.39 1.35 8.83
CA GLY A 225 27.69 -0.07 8.60
C GLY A 225 27.17 -1.13 9.58
N SER A 226 25.88 -1.14 9.91
CA SER A 226 25.25 -2.20 10.71
C SER A 226 24.09 -2.85 9.93
N LYS A 227 24.42 -3.84 9.08
CA LYS A 227 23.50 -4.70 8.30
C LYS A 227 22.48 -3.98 7.41
N ALA A 228 22.98 -3.28 6.39
CA ALA A 228 22.23 -3.06 5.15
C ALA A 228 22.61 -4.22 4.21
N ASP A 229 21.69 -5.17 4.02
CA ASP A 229 21.61 -6.16 2.93
C ASP A 229 20.61 -7.29 3.30
N ALA A 230 19.54 -6.96 4.04
CA ALA A 230 18.35 -7.77 3.96
C ALA A 230 17.54 -7.18 2.79
N PRO A 231 17.34 -7.91 1.68
CA PRO A 231 16.30 -7.53 0.75
C PRO A 231 15.00 -7.43 1.56
N ALA A 232 14.37 -6.26 1.55
CA ALA A 232 12.97 -6.22 1.93
C ALA A 232 12.27 -7.18 0.96
N SER A 233 11.52 -8.13 1.51
CA SER A 233 10.67 -8.99 0.69
C SER A 233 9.87 -8.09 -0.25
N SER A 234 9.93 -8.38 -1.54
CA SER A 234 9.05 -7.73 -2.52
C SER A 234 7.60 -7.87 -2.04
N PRO A 235 6.75 -6.85 -2.29
CA PRO A 235 5.30 -6.99 -2.09
C PRO A 235 4.76 -8.22 -2.82
#